data_AF-A0A381XKM3-F1
#
_entry.id   AF-A0A381XKM3-F1
#
_cell.length_a   1.000
_cell.length_b   1.000
_cell.length_c   1.000
_cell.angle_alpha   90.00
_cell.angle_beta   90.00
_cell.angle_gamma   90.00
#
_symmetry.space_group_name_H-M   'P 1'
#
loop_
_entity.id
_entity.type
_entity.pdbx_description
1 polymer ?
#
loop_
_entity_poly.entity_id
_entity_poly.type
_entity_poly.pdbx_seq_one_letter_code
_entity_poly.pdbx_strand_id
1 'polypeptide(L)'
;MKKTVLDTLSGIKYVYLLLFFALLAGIFQPLVSEQGILDVIKGIGVLFLGLAGTLLVYKATISSERQGIFLITGFGLIIISLILIYEIAGRSLL
;
A
#
# COMPACT_ATOMS: atom_id res chain seq x y z
N MET A 1 14.09 4.71 30.92
CA MET A 1 13.22 4.12 29.87
C MET A 1 13.14 5.01 28.62
N LYS A 2 14.26 5.49 28.05
CA LYS A 2 14.26 6.37 26.85
C LYS A 2 14.85 5.70 25.59
N LYS A 3 15.47 4.51 25.71
CA LYS A 3 16.16 3.84 24.61
C LYS A 3 15.22 3.11 23.64
N THR A 4 14.11 2.54 24.11
CA THR A 4 13.19 1.75 23.29
C THR A 4 12.45 2.54 22.21
N VAL A 5 12.20 3.83 22.41
CA VAL A 5 11.48 4.66 21.42
C VAL A 5 12.41 5.12 20.30
N LEU A 6 13.71 5.27 20.57
CA LEU A 6 14.69 5.73 19.58
C LEU A 6 15.01 4.67 18.53
N ASP A 7 15.06 3.39 18.94
CA ASP A 7 15.36 2.26 18.07
C ASP A 7 14.20 1.96 17.12
N THR A 8 12.95 2.04 17.58
CA THR A 8 11.75 1.88 16.73
C THR A 8 11.56 3.06 15.77
N LEU A 9 11.98 4.28 16.16
CA LEU A 9 11.93 5.46 15.29
C LEU A 9 12.99 5.39 14.17
N SER A 10 14.07 4.64 14.37
CA SER A 10 15.12 4.42 13.35
C SER A 10 14.60 3.57 12.18
N GLY A 11 13.77 2.56 12.43
CA GLY A 11 13.20 1.70 11.40
C GLY A 11 12.21 2.41 10.46
N ILE A 12 11.47 3.40 10.97
CA ILE A 12 10.48 4.16 10.18
C ILE A 12 11.17 5.09 9.16
N LYS A 13 12.41 5.53 9.42
CA LYS A 13 13.14 6.45 8.52
C LYS A 13 13.32 5.91 7.10
N TYR A 14 13.30 4.59 6.93
CA TYR A 14 13.53 3.93 5.64
C TYR A 14 12.24 3.47 4.94
N VAL A 15 11.06 3.61 5.56
CA VAL A 15 9.78 3.23 4.93
C VAL A 15 9.52 4.05 3.67
N TYR A 16 9.90 5.33 3.67
CA TYR A 16 9.85 6.19 2.49
C TYR A 16 10.67 5.61 1.32
N LEU A 17 11.83 5.02 1.60
CA LEU A 17 12.72 4.47 0.59
C LEU A 17 12.12 3.21 -0.04
N LEU A 18 11.50 2.34 0.78
CA LEU A 18 10.70 1.20 0.30
C LEU A 18 9.55 1.64 -0.60
N LEU A 19 8.80 2.66 -0.20
CA LEU A 19 7.71 3.23 -1.01
C LEU A 19 8.23 3.77 -2.34
N PHE A 20 9.36 4.49 -2.30
CA PHE A 20 10.01 5.04 -3.47
C PHE A 20 10.46 3.94 -4.44
N PHE A 21 11.15 2.91 -3.95
CA PHE A 21 11.58 1.78 -4.78
C PHE A 21 10.40 0.98 -5.36
N ALA A 22 9.32 0.81 -4.60
CA ALA A 22 8.11 0.15 -5.10
C ALA A 22 7.45 0.94 -6.24
N LEU A 23 7.33 2.27 -6.09
CA LEU A 23 6.82 3.15 -7.16
C LEU A 23 7.74 3.15 -8.38
N LEU A 24 9.05 3.21 -8.14
CA LEU A 24 10.05 3.20 -9.20
C LEU A 24 10.01 1.89 -9.99
N ALA A 25 9.92 0.74 -9.31
CA ALA A 25 9.75 -0.57 -9.96
C ALA A 25 8.48 -0.65 -10.82
N GLY A 26 7.38 -0.04 -10.37
CA GLY A 26 6.14 0.06 -11.16
C GLY A 26 6.31 0.87 -12.45
N ILE A 27 7.09 1.96 -12.41
CA ILE A 27 7.37 2.79 -13.60
C ILE A 27 8.32 2.07 -14.57
N PHE A 28 9.27 1.30 -14.06
CA PHE A 28 10.23 0.57 -14.91
C PHE A 28 9.67 -0.73 -15.50
N GLN A 29 8.61 -1.30 -14.94
CA GLN A 29 7.97 -2.53 -15.43
C GLN A 29 7.60 -2.49 -16.94
N PRO A 30 6.90 -1.48 -17.48
CA PRO A 30 6.59 -1.39 -18.92
C PRO A 30 7.80 -1.10 -19.82
N LEU A 31 8.92 -0.68 -19.24
CA LEU A 31 10.15 -0.47 -19.99
C LEU A 31 10.89 -1.80 -20.24
N VAL A 32 10.66 -2.79 -19.38
CA VAL A 32 11.31 -4.12 -19.42
C VAL A 32 10.37 -5.18 -19.99
N SER A 33 9.07 -5.07 -19.74
CA SER A 33 8.04 -5.92 -20.31
C SER A 33 7.34 -5.15 -21.43
N GLU A 34 7.05 -5.77 -22.58
CA GLU A 34 6.18 -5.19 -23.64
C GLU A 34 4.71 -5.09 -23.20
N GLN A 35 4.48 -4.69 -21.96
CA GLN A 35 3.18 -4.47 -21.36
C GLN A 35 2.66 -3.10 -21.77
N GLY A 36 1.38 -3.05 -22.10
CA GLY A 36 0.71 -1.82 -22.48
C GLY A 36 0.68 -0.82 -21.31
N ILE A 37 0.80 0.47 -21.62
CA ILE A 37 0.71 1.59 -20.67
C ILE A 37 -0.57 1.50 -19.80
N LEU A 38 -1.64 0.91 -20.33
CA LEU A 38 -2.91 0.70 -19.60
C LEU A 38 -2.76 -0.21 -18.37
N ASP A 39 -1.93 -1.25 -18.44
CA ASP A 39 -1.74 -2.18 -17.32
C ASP A 39 -0.92 -1.53 -16.20
N VAL A 40 0.00 -0.63 -16.56
CA VAL A 40 0.77 0.20 -15.63
C VAL A 40 -0.15 1.16 -14.89
N ILE A 41 -1.04 1.85 -15.61
CA ILE A 41 -2.01 2.77 -15.01
C ILE A 41 -2.94 2.01 -14.06
N LYS A 42 -3.40 0.81 -14.44
CA LYS A 42 -4.18 -0.07 -13.56
C LYS A 42 -3.40 -0.45 -12.31
N GLY A 43 -2.17 -0.93 -12.46
CA GLY A 43 -1.30 -1.32 -11.35
C GLY A 43 -1.04 -0.16 -10.38
N ILE A 44 -0.71 1.02 -10.90
CA ILE A 44 -0.55 2.25 -10.10
C ILE A 44 -1.85 2.58 -9.36
N GLY A 45 -3.01 2.54 -10.04
CA GLY A 45 -4.31 2.77 -9.42
C GLY A 45 -4.61 1.82 -8.25
N VAL A 46 -4.30 0.53 -8.40
CA VAL A 46 -4.47 -0.48 -7.35
C VAL A 46 -3.54 -0.24 -6.16
N LEU A 47 -2.31 0.21 -6.41
CA LEU A 47 -1.37 0.60 -5.34
C LEU A 47 -1.86 1.84 -4.58
N PHE A 48 -2.39 2.86 -5.27
CA PHE A 48 -3.00 4.02 -4.63
C PHE A 48 -4.21 3.64 -3.77
N LEU A 49 -5.03 2.67 -4.21
CA LEU A 49 -6.13 2.13 -3.41
C LEU A 49 -5.62 1.50 -2.11
N GLY A 50 -4.54 0.72 -2.17
CA GLY A 50 -3.88 0.15 -1.00
C GLY A 50 -3.35 1.22 -0.05
N LEU A 51 -2.67 2.25 -0.58
CA LEU A 51 -2.19 3.39 0.21
C LEU A 51 -3.32 4.15 0.90
N ALA A 52 -4.44 4.38 0.21
CA ALA A 52 -5.64 4.99 0.79
C ALA A 52 -6.21 4.15 1.94
N GLY A 53 -6.21 2.83 1.79
CA GLY A 53 -6.58 1.89 2.86
C GLY A 53 -5.69 2.02 4.10
N THR A 54 -4.37 2.08 3.91
CA THR A 54 -3.40 2.25 5.02
C THR A 54 -3.55 3.61 5.70
N LEU A 55 -3.83 4.68 4.95
CA LEU A 55 -4.10 6.03 5.47
C LEU A 55 -5.39 6.07 6.31
N LEU A 56 -6.43 5.36 5.89
CA LEU A 56 -7.67 5.19 6.65
C LEU A 56 -7.42 4.44 7.96
N VAL A 57 -6.62 3.37 7.93
CA VAL A 57 -6.20 2.64 9.15
C VAL A 57 -5.41 3.56 10.09
N TYR A 58 -4.46 4.36 9.57
CA TYR A 58 -3.70 5.32 10.37
C TYR A 58 -4.61 6.35 11.04
N LYS A 59 -5.55 6.93 10.29
CA LYS A 59 -6.53 7.87 10.83
C LYS A 59 -7.41 7.23 11.92
N ALA A 60 -7.71 5.94 11.80
CA ALA A 60 -8.44 5.19 12.83
C ALA A 60 -7.67 5.15 14.15
N THR A 61 -6.35 4.99 14.13
CA THR A 61 -5.52 4.92 15.35
C THR A 61 -5.42 6.25 16.10
N ILE A 62 -5.69 7.38 15.42
CA ILE A 62 -5.65 8.73 16.01
C ILE A 62 -7.04 9.20 16.46
N SER A 63 -8.13 8.64 15.92
CA SER A 63 -9.51 9.09 16.15
C SER A 63 -10.27 8.13 17.08
N SER A 64 -10.55 8.55 18.31
CA SER A 64 -11.24 7.73 19.33
C SER A 64 -12.74 7.54 19.10
N GLU A 65 -13.40 8.43 18.34
CA GLU A 65 -14.86 8.48 18.29
C GLU A 65 -15.47 7.52 17.24
N ARG A 66 -14.70 7.07 16.23
CA ARG A 66 -15.18 6.15 15.16
C ARG A 66 -14.14 5.13 14.71
N GLN A 67 -13.19 4.79 15.58
CA GLN A 67 -12.05 3.93 15.29
C GLN A 67 -12.42 2.61 14.59
N GLY A 68 -13.49 1.94 15.03
CA GLY A 68 -13.90 0.64 14.46
C GLY A 68 -14.27 0.71 12.98
N ILE A 69 -15.01 1.73 12.56
CA ILE A 69 -15.48 1.87 11.17
C ILE A 69 -14.31 2.18 10.24
N PHE A 70 -13.41 3.07 10.68
CA PHE A 70 -12.21 3.41 9.90
C PHE A 70 -11.26 2.22 9.77
N LEU A 71 -11.13 1.37 10.80
CA LEU A 71 -10.33 0.15 10.73
C LEU A 71 -10.90 -0.85 9.74
N ILE A 72 -12.18 -1.19 9.85
CA ILE A 72 -12.83 -2.17 8.95
C ILE A 72 -12.75 -1.70 7.51
N THR A 73 -13.03 -0.41 7.25
CA THR A 73 -12.98 0.17 5.91
C THR A 73 -11.56 0.17 5.35
N GLY A 74 -10.57 0.55 6.16
CA GLY A 74 -9.17 0.58 5.75
C GLY A 74 -8.59 -0.82 5.48
N PHE A 75 -8.85 -1.79 6.35
CA PHE A 75 -8.46 -3.18 6.11
C PHE A 75 -9.18 -3.78 4.90
N GLY A 76 -10.47 -3.48 4.71
CA GLY A 76 -11.21 -3.89 3.51
C GLY A 76 -10.54 -3.39 2.22
N LEU A 77 -10.17 -2.10 2.17
CA LEU A 77 -9.47 -1.52 1.03
C LEU A 77 -8.09 -2.17 0.77
N ILE A 78 -7.34 -2.49 1.83
CA ILE A 78 -6.05 -3.20 1.70
C ILE A 78 -6.26 -4.59 1.12
N ILE A 79 -7.25 -5.35 1.60
CA ILE A 79 -7.57 -6.70 1.09
C ILE A 79 -7.99 -6.63 -0.38
N ILE A 80 -8.87 -5.69 -0.74
CA ILE A 80 -9.32 -5.49 -2.12
C ILE A 80 -8.14 -5.15 -3.03
N SER A 81 -7.24 -4.25 -2.59
CA SER A 81 -6.01 -3.93 -3.32
C SER A 81 -5.16 -5.18 -3.54
N LEU A 82 -5.03 -6.03 -2.52
CA LEU A 82 -4.26 -7.27 -2.63
C LEU A 82 -4.87 -8.27 -3.64
N ILE A 83 -6.20 -8.43 -3.63
CA ILE A 83 -6.90 -9.29 -4.59
C ILE A 83 -6.69 -8.79 -6.02
N LEU A 84 -6.83 -7.47 -6.24
CA LEU A 84 -6.63 -6.85 -7.56
C LEU A 84 -5.20 -7.01 -8.06
N ILE A 85 -4.19 -6.94 -7.18
CA ILE A 85 -2.79 -7.21 -7.55
C ILE A 85 -2.64 -8.65 -8.07
N TYR A 86 -3.24 -9.62 -7.38
CA TYR A 86 -3.20 -11.03 -7.77
C TYR A 86 -3.92 -11.30 -9.10
N GLU A 87 -5.06 -10.65 -9.31
CA GLU A 87 -5.84 -10.74 -10.55
C GLU A 87 -5.07 -10.14 -11.74
N ILE A 88 -4.45 -8.98 -11.56
CA ILE A 88 -3.57 -8.37 -12.57
C ILE A 88 -2.33 -9.23 -12.83
N ALA A 89 -1.82 -9.93 -11.82
CA ALA A 89 -0.68 -10.84 -11.94
C ALA A 89 -1.05 -12.19 -12.62
N GLY A 90 -2.31 -12.39 -13.03
CA GLY A 90 -2.78 -13.62 -13.66
C GLY A 90 -2.87 -14.82 -12.71
N ARG A 91 -2.74 -14.59 -11.40
CA ARG A 91 -3.00 -15.59 -10.35
C ARG A 91 -4.31 -15.21 -9.67
N SER A 92 -5.43 -15.59 -10.27
CA SER A 92 -6.74 -15.42 -9.63
C SER A 92 -6.76 -16.14 -8.28
N LEU A 93 -7.10 -15.41 -7.22
CA LEU A 93 -7.30 -15.97 -5.87
C LEU A 93 -8.73 -16.51 -5.67
N LEU A 94 -9.61 -16.28 -6.64
CA LEU A 94 -10.97 -16.81 -6.77
C LEU A 94 -11.03 -17.75 -7.98
#